data_AF-A0A451BS28-F1
#
_entry.id   AF-A0A451BS28-F1
#
_cell.length_a   1.000
_cell.length_b   1.000
_cell.length_c   1.000
_cell.angle_alpha   90.00
_cell.angle_beta   90.00
_cell.angle_gamma   90.00
#
_symmetry.space_group_name_H-M   'P 1'
#
loop_
_entity.id
_entity.type
_entity.pdbx_description
1 polymer ?
#
loop_
_entity_poly.entity_id
_entity_poly.type
_entity_poly.pdbx_seq_one_letter_code
_entity_poly.pdbx_strand_id
1 'polypeptide(L)' 'MKPKLYLETSVVSYQVSQASRDVIIAGHQQSTHLLWEKLEDNFEPFPERANKEE' A
#
# COMPACT_ATOMS: atom_id res chain seq x y z
N MET A 1 13.24 -8.38 -13.89
CA MET A 1 12.91 -7.15 -13.14
C MET A 1 11.76 -7.46 -12.20
N LYS A 2 11.82 -7.06 -10.93
CA LYS A 2 10.66 -7.16 -10.02
C LYS A 2 9.58 -6.16 -10.45
N PRO A 3 8.28 -6.48 -10.32
CA PRO A 3 7.21 -5.55 -10.64
C PRO A 3 7.32 -4.31 -9.75
N LYS A 4 7.09 -3.12 -10.33
CA LYS A 4 7.02 -1.86 -9.58
C LYS A 4 5.55 -1.53 -9.32
N LEU A 5 5.22 -1.18 -8.08
CA LEU A 5 3.89 -0.76 -7.67
C LEU A 5 3.92 0.74 -7.34
N TYR A 6 3.04 1.51 -7.98
CA TYR A 6 2.81 2.90 -7.62
C TYR A 6 1.71 2.96 -6.57
N LEU A 7 1.96 3.71 -5.49
CA LEU A 7 1.03 3.88 -4.38
C LEU A 7 0.55 5.31 -4.30
N GLU A 8 -0.76 5.49 -4.40
CA GLU A 8 -1.41 6.76 -4.10
C GLU A 8 -1.32 7.06 -2.59
N THR A 9 -1.17 8.32 -2.22
CA THR A 9 -1.08 8.75 -0.81
C THR A 9 -2.31 8.34 0.01
N SER A 10 -3.48 8.25 -0.63
CA SER A 10 -4.72 7.78 -0.01
C SER A 10 -4.64 6.33 0.47
N VAL A 11 -3.98 5.45 -0.30
CA VAL A 11 -3.80 4.03 0.06
C VAL A 11 -2.98 3.92 1.34
N VAL A 12 -1.86 4.65 1.42
CA VAL A 12 -1.04 4.69 2.63
C VAL A 12 -1.84 5.22 3.81
N SER A 13 -2.61 6.30 3.60
CA SER A 13 -3.45 6.90 4.64
C SER A 13 -4.52 5.93 5.15
N TYR A 14 -5.19 5.20 4.26
CA TYR A 14 -6.20 4.20 4.61
C TYR A 14 -5.61 2.99 5.33
N GLN A 15 -4.39 2.57 4.99
CA GLN A 15 -3.73 1.43 5.63
C GLN A 15 -3.40 1.71 7.11
N VAL A 16 -2.91 2.90 7.44
CA VAL A 16 -2.36 3.23 8.77
C VAL A 16 -3.35 3.97 9.69
N SER A 17 -4.51 4.39 9.16
CA SER A 17 -5.50 5.14 9.93
C SER A 17 -6.32 4.22 10.84
N GLN A 18 -6.83 4.80 11.94
CA GLN A 18 -7.84 4.14 12.76
C GLN A 18 -9.13 3.92 11.95
N ALA A 19 -9.87 2.86 12.28
CA ALA A 19 -11.14 2.55 11.64
C ALA A 19 -12.11 3.75 11.70
N SER A 20 -12.56 4.20 10.53
CA SER A 20 -13.48 5.31 10.41
C SER A 20 -14.89 4.92 10.82
N ARG A 21 -15.64 5.89 11.36
CA ARG A 21 -17.09 5.76 11.59
C ARG A 21 -17.91 6.14 10.36
N ASP A 22 -17.30 6.83 9.39
CA ASP A 22 -17.89 7.08 8.09
C ASP A 22 -17.80 5.80 7.25
N VAL A 23 -18.96 5.27 6.84
CA VAL A 23 -19.07 3.97 6.14
C VAL A 23 -18.34 3.97 4.80
N ILE A 24 -18.32 5.09 4.08
CA ILE A 24 -17.63 5.18 2.78
C ILE A 24 -16.12 5.09 3.01
N ILE A 25 -15.61 5.84 3.98
CA ILE A 25 -14.19 5.81 4.32
C ILE A 25 -13.78 4.44 4.89
N ALA A 26 -14.62 3.85 5.75
CA ALA A 26 -14.39 2.51 6.30
C ALA A 26 -14.32 1.45 5.19
N GLY A 27 -15.15 1.57 4.14
CA GLY A 27 -15.08 0.70 2.97
C GLY A 27 -13.76 0.81 2.20
N HIS A 28 -13.23 2.02 2.04
CA HIS A 28 -11.90 2.22 1.43
C HIS A 28 -10.77 1.66 2.31
N GLN A 29 -10.84 1.84 3.63
CA GLN A 29 -9.89 1.27 4.60
C GLN A 29 -9.90 -0.26 4.51
N GLN A 30 -11.07 -0.89 4.59
CA GLN A 30 -11.20 -2.35 4.50
C GLN A 30 -10.71 -2.90 3.16
N SER A 31 -11.01 -2.21 2.05
CA SER A 31 -10.55 -2.62 0.72
C SER A 31 -9.02 -2.54 0.59
N THR A 32 -8.42 -1.51 1.20
CA THR A 32 -6.96 -1.36 1.27
C THR A 32 -6.31 -2.46 2.08
N HIS A 33 -6.87 -2.82 3.24
CA HIS A 33 -6.38 -3.94 4.06
C HIS A 33 -6.43 -5.27 3.30
N LEU A 34 -7.54 -5.57 2.65
CA LEU A 34 -7.70 -6.79 1.83
C LEU A 34 -6.76 -6.83 0.62
N LEU A 35 -6.44 -5.67 0.06
CA LEU A 35 -5.44 -5.58 -0.99
C LEU A 35 -4.06 -5.95 -0.44
N TRP A 36 -3.69 -5.46 0.75
CA TRP A 36 -2.36 -5.71 1.32
C TRP A 36 -2.16 -7.18 1.66
N GLU A 37 -3.17 -7.83 2.25
CA GLU A 37 -3.16 -9.28 2.50
C GLU A 37 -2.87 -10.11 1.22
N LYS A 38 -3.29 -9.62 0.05
CA LYS A 38 -3.01 -10.28 -1.24
C LYS A 38 -1.62 -9.98 -1.81
N LEU A 39 -0.99 -8.91 -1.36
CA LEU A 39 0.30 -8.44 -1.87
C LEU A 39 1.49 -8.88 -1.01
N GLU A 40 1.27 -9.31 0.25
CA GLU A 40 2.34 -9.62 1.23
C GLU A 40 3.44 -10.56 0.70
N ASP A 41 3.10 -11.55 -0.14
CA ASP A 41 4.10 -12.49 -0.69
C ASP A 41 4.80 -12.01 -1.98
N ASN A 42 4.32 -10.93 -2.58
CA ASN A 42 4.69 -10.55 -3.96
C ASN A 42 5.63 -9.35 -4.05
N PHE A 43 5.82 -8.60 -2.96
CA PHE A 43 6.56 -7.35 -2.98
C PHE A 43 7.57 -7.28 -1.85
N GLU A 44 8.80 -6.92 -2.21
CA GLU A 44 9.82 -6.51 -1.25
C GLU A 44 9.85 -4.98 -1.15
N PRO A 45 10.15 -4.41 0.04
CA PRO A 45 10.34 -2.98 0.19
C PRO A 45 11.34 -2.45 -0.83
N PHE A 46 10.97 -1.38 -1.55
CA PHE A 46 11.89 -0.77 -2.50
C PHE A 46 12.98 -0.02 -1.74
N PRO A 47 14.28 -0.31 -1.95
CA PRO A 47 15.34 0.46 -1.32
C PRO A 47 15.33 1.88 -1.88
N GLU A 48 15.20 2.87 -1.00
CA GLU A 48 15.15 4.31 -1.35
C GLU A 48 16.37 4.76 -2.16
N ARG A 49 17.50 4.06 -2.00
CA ARG A 49 18.68 4.13 -2.88
C ARG A 49 18.86 2.81 -3.61
N ALA A 50 18.09 2.60 -4.68
CA ALA A 50 18.59 1.77 -5.75
C ALA A 50 19.80 2.53 -6.34
N ASN A 51 21.02 2.09 -6.01
CA ASN A 51 22.22 2.62 -6.63
C ASN A 51 21.99 2.63 -8.14
N LYS A 52 22.02 3.83 -8.74
CA LYS A 52 22.24 3.94 -10.16
C LYS A 52 23.66 3.44 -10.37
N GLU A 53 23.77 2.17 -10.75
CA GLU A 53 24.98 1.72 -11.44
C GLU A 53 25.12 2.56 -12.72
N GLU A 54 26.37 2.93 -12.99
CA GLU A 54 26.88 3.95 -13.93
C GLU A 54 26.21 3.99 -15.31
#